data_AF-A0A0B1RZ47-F1
#
_entry.id   AF-A0A0B1RZ47-F1
#
_cell.length_a   1.000
_cell.length_b   1.000
_cell.length_c   1.000
_cell.angle_alpha   90.00
_cell.angle_beta   90.00
_cell.angle_gamma   90.00
#
_symmetry.space_group_name_H-M   'P 1'
#
loop_
_entity.id
_entity.type
_entity.pdbx_description
1 polymer ?
#
loop_
_entity_poly.entity_id
_entity_poly.type
_entity_poly.pdbx_seq_one_letter_code
_entity_poly.pdbx_strand_id
1 'polypeptide(L)'
;MKKSGYNAVFIRAYNPAGNGAFDVNAVNNIRYAWNAGLGTEVFMTPQPKSYKKGGQQLQEVYNGLKAGRIDVKRVWVQVGPAASYSTVSLGLTGVNLGDLTS
;
A
#
# COMPACT_ATOMS: atom_id res chain seq x y z
N MET A 1 6.28 6.42 -20.41
CA MET A 1 6.26 4.95 -20.21
C MET A 1 6.13 4.21 -21.54
N LYS A 2 5.00 4.26 -22.27
CA LYS A 2 4.87 3.54 -23.55
C LYS A 2 5.93 3.92 -24.58
N LYS A 3 6.17 5.22 -24.79
CA LYS A 3 7.24 5.76 -25.66
C LYS A 3 8.66 5.32 -25.26
N SER A 4 8.85 4.89 -24.02
CA SER A 4 10.12 4.43 -23.47
C SER A 4 10.26 2.89 -23.52
N GLY A 5 9.37 2.19 -24.24
CA GLY A 5 9.45 0.74 -24.46
C GLY A 5 8.71 -0.14 -23.45
N TYR A 6 8.11 0.44 -22.41
CA TYR A 6 7.34 -0.34 -21.42
C TYR A 6 5.99 -0.79 -21.99
N ASN A 7 5.60 -2.03 -21.69
CA ASN A 7 4.33 -2.61 -22.16
C ASN A 7 3.25 -2.70 -21.08
N ALA A 8 3.63 -2.64 -19.80
CA ALA A 8 2.71 -2.70 -18.68
C ALA A 8 3.20 -1.85 -17.51
N VAL A 9 2.29 -1.53 -16.59
CA VAL A 9 2.57 -0.81 -15.35
C VAL A 9 1.91 -1.49 -14.15
N PHE A 10 2.59 -1.43 -13.01
CA PHE A 10 2.06 -1.84 -11.72
C PHE A 10 1.53 -0.61 -10.99
N ILE A 11 0.25 -0.64 -10.61
CA ILE A 11 -0.43 0.49 -9.98
C ILE A 11 -0.81 0.12 -8.56
N ARG A 12 -0.42 0.96 -7.59
CA ARG A 12 -0.80 0.78 -6.19
C ARG A 12 -2.29 1.03 -6.03
N ALA A 13 -2.99 0.06 -5.46
CA ALA A 13 -4.42 0.12 -5.17
C ALA A 13 -4.73 0.18 -3.67
N TYR A 14 -3.73 -0.02 -2.81
CA TYR A 14 -3.86 0.15 -1.36
C TYR A 14 -2.68 0.95 -0.81
N ASN A 15 -2.97 2.04 -0.12
CA ASN A 15 -2.00 2.87 0.57
C ASN A 15 -1.91 2.39 2.03
N PRO A 16 -0.72 2.02 2.55
CA PRO A 16 -0.57 1.54 3.93
C PRO A 16 -0.58 2.66 4.98
N ALA A 17 -0.61 3.94 4.60
CA ALA A 17 -0.55 5.06 5.53
C ALA A 17 -1.67 5.02 6.60
N GLY A 18 -1.33 5.36 7.84
CA GLY A 18 -2.26 5.27 8.98
C GLY A 18 -2.77 3.84 9.17
N ASN A 19 -4.09 3.64 9.06
CA ASN A 19 -4.73 2.32 9.15
C ASN A 19 -4.83 1.61 7.79
N GLY A 20 -4.25 2.20 6.75
CA GLY A 20 -4.38 1.76 5.38
C GLY A 20 -5.76 2.05 4.79
N ALA A 21 -5.79 2.29 3.48
CA ALA A 21 -7.02 2.52 2.72
C ALA A 21 -6.79 2.25 1.23
N PHE A 22 -7.89 2.08 0.51
CA PHE A 22 -7.87 2.11 -0.95
C PHE A 22 -7.17 3.37 -1.47
N ASP A 23 -6.25 3.20 -2.44
CA ASP A 23 -5.60 4.33 -3.10
C ASP A 23 -6.56 4.94 -4.12
N VAL A 24 -7.14 6.09 -3.78
CA VAL A 24 -8.15 6.77 -4.60
C VAL A 24 -7.67 7.12 -6.02
N ASN A 25 -6.36 7.20 -6.24
CA ASN A 25 -5.79 7.49 -7.55
C ASN A 25 -5.71 6.25 -8.46
N ALA A 26 -5.88 5.04 -7.91
CA ALA A 26 -5.70 3.79 -8.64
C ALA A 26 -6.58 3.73 -9.90
N VAL A 27 -7.86 4.11 -9.79
CA VAL A 27 -8.80 4.07 -10.93
C VAL A 27 -8.35 4.97 -12.07
N ASN A 28 -7.96 6.21 -11.78
CA ASN A 28 -7.52 7.15 -12.80
C ASN A 28 -6.19 6.72 -13.42
N ASN A 29 -5.25 6.24 -12.61
CA ASN A 29 -3.97 5.73 -13.10
C ASN A 29 -4.16 4.52 -14.04
N ILE A 30 -5.09 3.62 -13.73
CA ILE A 30 -5.43 2.48 -14.59
C ILE A 30 -5.98 2.96 -15.93
N ARG A 31 -6.91 3.93 -15.91
CA ARG A 31 -7.47 4.51 -17.14
C ARG A 31 -6.42 5.23 -17.97
N TYR A 32 -5.53 6.00 -17.35
CA TYR A 32 -4.43 6.65 -18.05
C TYR A 32 -3.47 5.65 -18.70
N ALA A 33 -3.13 4.57 -18.00
CA ALA A 33 -2.31 3.50 -18.56
C ALA A 33 -3.01 2.80 -19.73
N TRP A 34 -4.30 2.47 -19.59
CA TRP A 34 -5.08 1.88 -20.67
C TRP A 34 -5.15 2.78 -21.91
N ASN A 35 -5.48 4.07 -21.71
CA ASN A 35 -5.51 5.07 -22.79
C ASN A 35 -4.13 5.25 -23.47
N ALA A 36 -3.05 5.04 -22.73
CA ALA A 36 -1.68 5.08 -23.25
C ALA A 36 -1.24 3.77 -23.94
N GLY A 37 -2.11 2.77 -24.05
CA GLY A 37 -1.79 1.46 -24.65
C GLY A 37 -0.84 0.60 -23.79
N LEU A 38 -0.91 0.77 -22.46
CA LEU A 38 -0.18 -0.04 -21.48
C LEU A 38 -1.12 -1.08 -20.86
N GLY A 39 -0.61 -2.30 -20.70
CA GLY A 39 -1.21 -3.27 -19.78
C GLY A 39 -1.17 -2.75 -18.34
N THR A 40 -2.10 -3.19 -17.52
CA THR A 40 -2.19 -2.78 -16.11
C THR A 40 -2.25 -4.00 -15.21
N GLU A 41 -1.42 -3.97 -14.17
CA GLU A 41 -1.49 -4.88 -13.04
C GLU A 41 -1.63 -4.04 -11.78
N VAL A 42 -2.39 -4.51 -10.79
CA VAL A 42 -2.61 -3.77 -9.53
C VAL A 42 -1.96 -4.48 -8.37
N PHE A 43 -1.37 -3.72 -7.46
CA PHE A 43 -0.79 -4.27 -6.25
C PHE A 43 -1.30 -3.55 -5.00
N MET A 44 -1.27 -4.25 -3.88
CA MET A 44 -1.52 -3.70 -2.56
C MET A 44 -0.27 -3.79 -1.71
N THR A 45 -0.06 -2.77 -0.90
CA THR A 45 0.90 -2.78 0.19
C THR A 45 0.10 -2.81 1.50
N PRO A 46 -0.04 -3.96 2.16
CA PRO A 46 -0.86 -4.06 3.36
C PRO A 46 -0.28 -3.22 4.52
N GLN A 47 -1.12 -2.85 5.48
CA GLN A 47 -0.72 -2.24 6.75
C GLN A 47 -0.88 -3.27 7.88
N PRO A 48 0.18 -3.99 8.28
CA PRO A 48 0.09 -5.05 9.28
C PRO A 48 -0.30 -4.57 10.68
N LYS A 49 -0.01 -3.30 11.01
CA LYS A 49 -0.34 -2.69 12.31
C LYS A 49 -1.72 -2.03 12.34
N SER A 50 -2.51 -2.17 11.27
CA SER A 50 -3.87 -1.64 11.19
C SER A 50 -4.80 -2.38 12.16
N TYR A 51 -5.86 -1.70 12.62
CA TYR A 51 -6.99 -2.39 13.25
C TYR A 51 -7.78 -3.27 12.24
N LYS A 52 -7.57 -3.09 10.92
CA LYS A 52 -8.21 -3.86 9.86
C LYS A 52 -7.45 -5.16 9.59
N LYS A 53 -8.17 -6.27 9.53
CA LYS A 53 -7.62 -7.57 9.09
C LYS A 53 -7.16 -7.51 7.63
N GLY A 54 -6.15 -8.29 7.26
CA GLY A 54 -5.63 -8.34 5.88
C GLY A 54 -6.72 -8.59 4.81
N GLY A 55 -7.70 -9.45 5.12
CA GLY A 55 -8.85 -9.67 4.23
C GLY A 55 -9.73 -8.45 4.04
N GLN A 56 -9.92 -7.61 5.07
CA GLN A 56 -10.65 -6.34 4.93
C GLN A 56 -9.88 -5.36 4.05
N GLN A 57 -8.56 -5.28 4.21
CA GLN A 57 -7.70 -4.44 3.38
C GLN A 57 -7.77 -4.85 1.90
N LEU A 58 -7.75 -6.16 1.61
CA LEU A 58 -7.94 -6.67 0.25
C LEU A 58 -9.37 -6.41 -0.29
N GLN A 59 -10.39 -6.54 0.57
CA GLN A 59 -11.78 -6.25 0.19
C GLN A 59 -11.98 -4.78 -0.17
N GLU A 60 -11.31 -3.85 0.52
CA GLU A 60 -11.31 -2.43 0.17
C GLU A 60 -10.72 -2.17 -1.22
N VAL A 61 -9.65 -2.89 -1.60
CA VAL A 61 -9.10 -2.84 -2.97
C VAL A 61 -10.13 -3.32 -3.99
N TYR A 62 -10.73 -4.49 -3.77
CA TYR A 62 -11.73 -5.05 -4.68
C TYR A 62 -12.93 -4.10 -4.84
N ASN A 63 -13.47 -3.60 -3.72
CA ASN A 63 -14.62 -2.71 -3.73
C ASN A 63 -14.32 -1.37 -4.41
N GLY A 64 -13.15 -0.77 -4.14
CA GLY A 64 -12.74 0.50 -4.74
C GLY A 64 -12.57 0.40 -6.26
N LEU A 65 -11.93 -0.68 -6.74
CA LEU A 65 -11.80 -0.94 -8.17
C LEU A 65 -13.15 -1.22 -8.83
N LYS A 66 -14.00 -2.05 -8.21
CA LYS A 66 -15.35 -2.36 -8.70
C LYS A 66 -16.23 -1.11 -8.78
N ALA A 67 -16.19 -0.24 -7.76
CA ALA A 67 -16.90 1.04 -7.79
C ALA A 67 -16.40 1.96 -8.92
N GLY A 68 -15.09 1.89 -9.23
CA GLY A 68 -14.47 2.54 -10.39
C GLY A 68 -14.77 1.88 -11.75
N ARG A 69 -15.60 0.82 -11.78
CA ARG A 69 -15.87 -0.03 -12.96
C ARG A 69 -14.61 -0.63 -13.57
N ILE A 70 -13.68 -1.04 -12.72
CA ILE A 70 -12.47 -1.77 -13.10
C ILE A 70 -12.64 -3.23 -12.68
N ASP A 71 -12.63 -4.13 -13.66
CA ASP A 71 -12.63 -5.56 -13.41
C ASP A 71 -11.22 -6.04 -13.07
N VAL A 72 -11.02 -6.39 -11.80
CA VAL A 72 -9.74 -6.91 -11.31
C VAL A 72 -9.73 -8.43 -11.32
N LYS A 73 -8.78 -9.03 -12.05
CA LYS A 73 -8.59 -10.49 -12.09
C LYS A 73 -7.54 -10.99 -11.10
N ARG A 74 -6.56 -10.14 -10.78
CA ARG A 74 -5.45 -10.44 -9.88
C ARG A 74 -5.04 -9.19 -9.12
N VAL A 75 -4.68 -9.34 -7.85
CA VAL A 75 -4.05 -8.31 -7.03
C VAL A 75 -2.75 -8.88 -6.49
N TRP A 76 -1.64 -8.20 -6.78
CA TRP A 76 -0.33 -8.56 -6.24
C TRP A 76 -0.19 -8.03 -4.82
N VAL A 77 0.24 -8.88 -3.88
CA VAL A 77 0.50 -8.44 -2.50
C VAL A 77 1.99 -8.19 -2.35
N GLN A 78 2.37 -6.95 -2.06
CA GLN A 78 3.76 -6.62 -1.77
C GLN A 78 4.06 -6.94 -0.30
N VAL A 79 4.80 -8.02 -0.07
CA VAL A 79 5.27 -8.44 1.26
C VAL A 79 6.73 -8.00 1.42
N GLY A 80 6.94 -6.89 2.14
CA GLY A 80 8.27 -6.29 2.38
C GLY A 80 8.11 -5.04 3.27
N PRO A 81 9.19 -4.46 3.82
CA PRO A 81 9.08 -3.39 4.82
C PRO A 81 8.54 -2.12 4.18
N ALA A 82 7.22 -1.98 4.16
CA ALA A 82 6.51 -0.81 3.66
C ALA A 82 5.73 -0.10 4.78
N ALA A 83 6.29 -0.16 5.98
CA ALA A 83 6.10 0.79 7.04
C ALA A 83 7.51 1.11 7.53
N SER A 84 7.97 2.36 7.37
CA SER A 84 9.12 2.84 8.13
C SER A 84 8.92 2.41 9.58
N TYR A 85 9.93 1.76 10.17
CA TYR A 85 9.97 1.55 11.61
C TYR A 85 9.66 2.89 12.26
N SER A 86 8.56 2.98 13.00
CA SER A 86 8.34 4.12 13.87
C SER A 86 9.55 4.19 14.79
N THR A 87 10.38 5.22 14.67
CA THR A 87 11.36 5.52 15.71
C THR A 87 10.55 5.67 16.99
N VAL A 88 10.67 4.70 17.90
CA VAL A 88 10.17 4.89 19.26
C VAL A 88 11.15 5.86 19.89
N SER A 89 10.80 7.15 19.91
CA SER A 89 11.37 8.03 20.93
C SER A 89 10.78 7.54 22.25
N LEU A 90 11.51 6.66 22.93
CA LEU A 90 11.35 6.57 24.37
C LEU A 90 11.84 7.92 24.88
N GLY A 91 10.90 8.81 25.22
CA GLY A 91 11.18 9.94 26.08
C GLY A 91 11.54 9.41 27.48
N LEU A 92 12.70 8.76 27.61
CA LEU A 92 13.30 8.48 28.91
C LEU A 92 14.08 9.73 29.30
N THR A 93 13.35 10.75 29.74
CA THR A 93 13.95 11.71 30.67
C THR A 93 14.22 10.97 31.97
N GLY A 94 15.45 10.50 32.14
CA GLY A 94 16.01 10.17 33.44
C GLY A 94 15.97 8.70 33.86
N VAL A 95 16.71 7.84 33.17
CA VAL A 95 17.26 6.64 33.83
C VAL A 95 18.77 6.75 33.77
N ASN A 96 19.39 6.90 34.94
CA ASN A 96 20.84 6.94 35.10
C ASN A 96 21.34 5.49 35.07
N LEU A 97 22.35 5.19 34.26
CA LEU A 97 22.87 3.82 34.07
C LEU A 97 23.49 3.20 35.34
N GLY A 98 23.59 3.94 36.45
CA GLY A 98 23.99 3.43 37.76
C GLY A 98 22.91 2.62 38.51
N ASP A 99 21.64 2.71 38.11
CA ASP A 99 20.52 2.07 38.83
C ASP A 99 20.28 0.60 38.42
N LEU A 100 21.11 0.04 37.53
CA LEU A 100 20.98 -1.34 37.01
C LEU A 100 22.07 -2.31 37.50
N THR A 101 22.86 -1.93 38.50
CA THR A 101 23.79 -2.87 39.17
C THR A 101 23.57 -2.88 40.68
N SER A 102 22.67 -3.77 41.13
CA SER A 102 22.63 -4.39 42.47
C SER A 102 21.95 -5.74 42.37
#